data_AF-A0A0A9X2H8-F1
#
_entry.id   AF-A0A0A9X2H8-F1
#
_cell.length_a   1.000
_cell.length_b   1.000
_cell.length_c   1.000
_cell.angle_alpha   90.00
_cell.angle_beta   90.00
_cell.angle_gamma   90.00
#
_symmetry.space_group_name_H-M   'P 1'
#
loop_
_entity.id
_entity.type
_entity.pdbx_description
1 polymer ?
#
loop_
_entity_poly.entity_id
_entity_poly.type
_entity_poly.pdbx_seq_one_letter_code
_entity_poly.pdbx_strand_id
1 'polypeptide(L)'
;MRITGESNTGNDQSLEANLPTPDSSTSDNAEDGMNHVNVKRKRKEKEENSEGEGKKSAKLMREEALQARIRGEPFMGFRRKDRKKSNIIIQDTPREARSLKPACKSARCLKSDLRKCHLVTETQRKQIFDAFWRMASWDEKKMFISSLV
;
A
#
# COMPACT_ATOMS: atom_id res chain seq x y z
N MET A 1 23.07 -59.38 7.74
CA MET A 1 24.32 -59.59 8.52
C MET A 1 25.49 -59.00 7.74
N ARG A 2 26.40 -58.35 8.48
CA ARG A 2 27.66 -57.67 8.10
C ARG A 2 27.58 -56.15 7.84
N ILE A 3 28.55 -55.52 8.50
CA ILE A 3 28.74 -54.16 8.98
C ILE A 3 29.97 -53.59 8.24
N THR A 4 30.03 -52.27 8.04
CA THR A 4 31.15 -51.30 8.26
C THR A 4 30.85 -50.05 7.43
N GLY A 5 30.77 -48.85 8.01
CA GLY A 5 31.91 -47.96 8.28
C GLY A 5 32.26 -47.24 6.96
N GLU A 6 32.23 -45.91 6.82
CA GLU A 6 33.18 -44.99 7.44
C GLU A 6 32.66 -43.54 7.50
N SER A 7 33.16 -42.88 8.54
CA SER A 7 33.08 -41.47 8.92
C SER A 7 33.83 -40.52 7.98
N ASN A 8 33.29 -39.33 7.76
CA ASN A 8 34.07 -38.18 7.29
C ASN A 8 33.96 -37.02 8.29
N THR A 9 35.11 -36.65 8.83
CA THR A 9 35.37 -35.57 9.78
C THR A 9 35.91 -34.33 9.07
N GLY A 10 35.49 -33.15 9.51
CA GLY A 10 36.09 -31.87 9.14
C GLY A 10 35.00 -30.83 8.90
N ASN A 11 35.05 -29.60 9.39
CA ASN A 11 36.06 -28.92 10.19
C ASN A 11 35.39 -27.68 10.78
N ASP A 12 35.93 -27.27 11.91
CA ASP A 12 35.67 -26.09 12.74
C ASP A 12 35.58 -24.76 11.96
N GLN A 13 34.68 -23.85 12.36
CA GLN A 13 35.01 -22.46 12.75
C GLN A 13 33.76 -21.57 12.91
N SER A 14 33.46 -21.26 14.17
CA SER A 14 32.66 -20.11 14.60
C SER A 14 33.41 -18.81 14.33
N LEU A 15 32.76 -17.82 13.72
CA LEU A 15 33.18 -16.41 13.78
C LEU A 15 31.96 -15.47 13.80
N GLU A 16 31.61 -15.07 15.01
CA GLU A 16 31.38 -13.70 15.49
C GLU A 16 30.64 -12.70 14.57
N ALA A 17 29.46 -12.29 15.04
CA ALA A 17 28.67 -11.18 14.52
C ALA A 17 29.31 -9.82 14.89
N ASN A 18 29.68 -9.03 13.89
CA ASN A 18 30.05 -7.62 14.07
C ASN A 18 28.86 -6.70 13.78
N LEU A 19 28.30 -6.09 14.82
CA LEU A 19 27.41 -4.93 14.74
C LEU A 19 28.26 -3.65 14.53
N PRO A 20 27.93 -2.76 13.58
CA PRO A 20 28.48 -1.42 13.58
C PRO A 20 27.68 -0.51 14.51
N THR A 21 28.36 0.05 15.51
CA THR A 21 27.95 1.28 16.20
C THR A 21 28.31 2.49 15.32
N PRO A 22 27.53 3.58 15.38
CA PRO A 22 28.05 4.90 15.05
C PRO A 22 28.18 5.72 16.33
N ASP A 23 29.43 5.99 16.69
CA ASP A 23 29.80 6.92 17.75
C ASP A 23 29.86 8.36 17.22
N SER A 24 29.69 9.27 18.15
CA SER A 24 29.63 10.72 18.04
C SER A 24 30.91 11.35 17.48
N SER A 25 30.81 12.46 16.71
CA SER A 25 31.37 13.77 17.11
C SER A 25 31.40 14.86 16.01
N THR A 26 31.00 16.06 16.46
CA THR A 26 31.52 17.42 16.16
C THR A 26 31.24 18.14 14.82
N SER A 27 30.36 19.14 14.97
CA SER A 27 30.39 20.53 14.49
C SER A 27 31.48 21.00 13.54
N ASP A 28 31.09 21.79 12.53
CA ASP A 28 31.44 23.22 12.47
C ASP A 28 30.49 24.01 11.56
N ASN A 29 30.19 25.23 11.99
CA ASN A 29 29.29 26.19 11.36
C ASN A 29 29.92 26.81 10.10
N ALA A 30 29.09 27.02 9.07
CA ALA A 30 29.34 28.05 8.07
C ALA A 30 28.02 28.81 7.86
N GLU A 31 27.94 29.98 8.48
CA GLU A 31 26.99 31.02 8.11
C GLU A 31 27.40 31.56 6.73
N ASP A 32 26.50 31.55 5.76
CA ASP A 32 26.57 32.54 4.69
C ASP A 32 25.18 32.86 4.15
N GLY A 33 24.92 34.16 4.11
CA GLY A 33 23.61 34.72 3.92
C GLY A 33 23.17 34.80 2.46
N MET A 34 21.86 35.03 2.34
CA MET A 34 21.21 35.82 1.30
C MET A 34 21.21 35.26 -0.14
N ASN A 35 20.02 34.82 -0.58
CA ASN A 35 19.26 35.58 -1.58
C ASN A 35 17.88 34.94 -1.82
N HIS A 36 16.86 35.50 -1.14
CA HIS A 36 15.46 35.21 -1.43
C HIS A 36 15.05 35.95 -2.72
N VAL A 37 15.32 35.33 -3.88
CA VAL A 37 14.83 35.83 -5.16
C VAL A 37 13.32 35.62 -5.22
N ASN A 38 12.58 36.69 -4.92
CA ASN A 38 11.13 36.75 -5.02
C ASN A 38 10.73 36.77 -6.50
N VAL A 39 10.68 35.59 -7.13
CA VAL A 39 10.12 35.44 -8.48
C VAL A 39 8.62 35.64 -8.38
N LYS A 40 8.17 36.88 -8.67
CA LYS A 40 6.77 37.23 -8.92
C LYS A 40 6.27 36.37 -10.09
N ARG A 41 5.73 35.18 -9.79
CA ARG A 41 4.98 34.38 -10.77
C ARG A 41 3.70 35.16 -11.07
N LYS A 42 3.73 35.91 -12.17
CA LYS A 42 2.57 36.58 -12.78
C LYS A 42 1.53 35.50 -13.07
N ARG A 43 0.58 35.33 -12.14
CA ARG A 43 -0.55 34.40 -12.29
C ARG A 43 -1.41 35.01 -13.39
N LYS A 44 -1.42 34.38 -14.57
CA LYS A 44 -2.32 34.75 -15.66
C LYS A 44 -3.73 34.51 -15.16
N GLU A 45 -4.43 35.58 -14.81
CA GLU A 45 -5.87 35.59 -14.59
C GLU A 45 -6.50 35.09 -15.89
N LYS A 46 -7.10 33.90 -15.83
CA LYS A 46 -7.84 33.35 -16.95
C LYS A 46 -9.29 33.74 -16.73
N GLU A 47 -9.76 34.60 -17.62
CA GLU A 47 -11.14 35.06 -17.75
C GLU A 47 -12.15 33.93 -17.53
N GLU A 48 -13.08 34.21 -16.63
CA GLU A 48 -14.21 33.38 -16.29
C GLU A 48 -15.29 33.57 -17.35
N ASN A 49 -15.42 32.59 -18.24
CA ASN A 49 -16.67 32.42 -18.98
C ASN A 49 -16.87 30.95 -19.37
N SER A 50 -17.54 30.19 -18.51
CA SER A 50 -18.34 29.03 -18.88
C SER A 50 -19.16 28.58 -17.66
N GLU A 51 -20.48 28.75 -17.75
CA GLU A 51 -21.47 28.08 -16.91
C GLU A 51 -21.17 26.57 -16.88
N GLY A 52 -20.91 26.01 -15.69
CA GLY A 52 -20.54 24.59 -15.60
C GLY A 52 -20.09 24.21 -14.19
N GLU A 53 -20.59 23.07 -13.74
CA GLU A 53 -20.31 22.39 -12.47
C GLU A 53 -18.95 22.78 -11.87
N GLY A 54 -18.97 23.38 -10.68
CA GLY A 54 -17.79 23.88 -9.99
C GLY A 54 -16.69 22.81 -9.96
N LYS A 55 -15.60 23.06 -10.70
CA LYS A 55 -14.48 22.12 -10.79
C LYS A 55 -13.93 21.88 -9.39
N LYS A 56 -14.17 20.69 -8.84
CA LYS A 56 -13.58 20.27 -7.57
C LYS A 56 -12.07 20.47 -7.63
N SER A 57 -11.49 20.95 -6.53
CA SER A 57 -10.03 21.09 -6.49
C SER A 57 -9.37 19.71 -6.63
N ALA A 58 -8.18 19.66 -7.24
CA ALA A 58 -7.42 18.42 -7.37
C ALA A 58 -7.09 17.76 -6.01
N LYS A 59 -7.07 18.55 -4.92
CA LYS A 59 -6.89 18.03 -3.56
C LYS A 59 -8.13 17.24 -3.12
N LEU A 60 -9.32 17.83 -3.27
CA LEU A 60 -10.58 17.19 -2.90
C LEU A 60 -10.82 15.90 -3.69
N MET A 61 -10.58 15.93 -5.02
CA MET A 61 -10.71 14.73 -5.85
C MET A 61 -9.78 13.59 -5.42
N ARG A 62 -8.58 13.90 -4.93
CA ARG A 62 -7.63 12.89 -4.42
C ARG A 62 -8.11 12.30 -3.10
N GLU A 63 -8.61 13.15 -2.21
CA GLU A 63 -9.11 12.74 -0.90
C GLU A 63 -10.36 11.88 -1.01
N GLU A 64 -11.31 12.26 -1.86
CA GLU A 64 -12.50 11.46 -2.19
C GLU A 64 -12.12 10.08 -2.73
N ALA A 65 -11.17 10.02 -3.68
CA ALA A 65 -10.71 8.76 -4.25
C ALA A 65 -9.95 7.89 -3.23
N LEU A 66 -9.23 8.49 -2.29
CA LEU A 66 -8.60 7.77 -1.18
C LEU A 66 -9.66 7.13 -0.28
N GLN A 67 -10.67 7.89 0.13
CA GLN A 67 -11.76 7.40 0.98
C GLN A 67 -12.56 6.29 0.28
N ALA A 68 -12.95 6.49 -0.98
CA ALA A 68 -13.63 5.48 -1.77
C ALA A 68 -12.79 4.19 -1.90
N ARG A 69 -11.48 4.30 -2.13
CA ARG A 69 -10.58 3.14 -2.15
C ARG A 69 -10.54 2.41 -0.82
N ILE A 70 -10.47 3.12 0.31
CA ILE A 70 -10.48 2.52 1.65
C ILE A 70 -11.80 1.78 1.86
N ARG A 71 -12.93 2.37 1.45
CA ARG A 71 -14.26 1.75 1.55
C ARG A 71 -14.54 0.65 0.51
N GLY A 72 -13.63 0.46 -0.44
CA GLY A 72 -13.82 -0.50 -1.52
C GLY A 72 -14.89 -0.09 -2.53
N GLU A 73 -15.22 1.19 -2.59
CA GLU A 73 -16.15 1.80 -3.53
C GLU A 73 -15.48 2.07 -4.88
N PRO A 74 -16.26 2.29 -5.96
CA PRO A 74 -15.68 2.69 -7.23
C PRO A 74 -15.06 4.09 -7.11
N PHE A 75 -13.96 4.32 -7.83
CA PHE A 75 -13.26 5.61 -7.77
C PHE A 75 -12.48 5.91 -9.06
N MET A 76 -12.15 7.20 -9.26
CA MET A 76 -11.25 7.60 -10.34
C MET A 76 -9.80 7.50 -9.89
N GLY A 77 -9.08 6.54 -10.48
CA GLY A 77 -7.66 6.29 -10.25
C GLY A 77 -6.75 7.13 -11.14
N PHE A 78 -5.46 7.06 -10.82
CA PHE A 78 -4.42 7.82 -11.51
C PHE A 78 -3.73 6.98 -12.58
N ARG A 79 -3.38 7.63 -13.69
CA ARG A 79 -2.45 7.11 -14.70
C ARG A 79 -1.54 8.23 -15.21
N ARG A 80 -0.44 7.84 -15.85
CA ARG A 80 0.36 8.80 -16.63
C ARG A 80 -0.34 9.07 -17.95
N LYS A 81 -0.35 10.34 -18.39
CA LYS A 81 -0.90 10.73 -19.70
C LYS A 81 -0.26 9.91 -20.82
N ASP A 82 1.08 9.91 -20.82
CA ASP A 82 1.92 9.12 -21.72
C ASP A 82 2.88 8.28 -20.89
N ARG A 83 2.71 6.95 -20.94
CA ARG A 83 3.44 6.00 -20.07
C ARG A 83 4.97 6.15 -20.13
N LYS A 84 5.52 6.50 -21.30
CA LYS A 84 6.97 6.52 -21.55
C LYS A 84 7.59 7.92 -21.57
N LYS A 85 6.79 8.99 -21.77
CA LYS A 85 7.32 10.31 -22.16
C LYS A 85 6.89 11.45 -21.24
N SER A 86 5.82 11.26 -20.46
CA SER A 86 5.23 12.33 -19.67
C SER A 86 5.31 12.04 -18.18
N ASN A 87 5.68 13.06 -17.41
CA ASN A 87 5.59 13.08 -15.95
C ASN A 87 4.23 13.60 -15.46
N ILE A 88 3.29 13.86 -16.38
CA ILE A 88 1.95 14.34 -16.04
C ILE A 88 1.07 13.15 -15.62
N ILE A 89 0.57 13.21 -14.38
CA ILE A 89 -0.37 12.26 -13.81
C ILE A 89 -1.78 12.84 -13.92
N ILE A 90 -2.71 12.05 -14.48
CA ILE A 90 -4.12 12.41 -14.67
C ILE A 90 -4.98 11.41 -13.89
N GLN A 91 -6.07 11.90 -13.30
CA GLN A 91 -7.05 11.12 -12.56
C GLN A 91 -8.29 10.86 -13.41
N ASP A 92 -8.18 9.98 -14.41
CA ASP A 92 -9.21 9.71 -15.42
C ASP A 92 -9.48 8.21 -15.60
N THR A 93 -8.97 7.36 -14.70
CA THR A 93 -9.07 5.90 -14.85
C THR A 93 -10.16 5.35 -13.92
N PRO A 94 -11.34 4.96 -14.42
CA PRO A 94 -12.37 4.37 -13.58
C PRO A 94 -11.87 3.05 -12.96
N ARG A 95 -12.16 2.85 -11.68
CA ARG A 95 -11.90 1.64 -10.93
C ARG A 95 -13.21 1.17 -10.31
N GLU A 96 -13.55 -0.08 -10.56
CA GLU A 96 -14.75 -0.72 -10.03
C GLU A 96 -14.69 -0.92 -8.52
N ALA A 97 -15.87 -1.05 -7.91
CA ALA A 97 -16.02 -1.47 -6.53
C ALA A 97 -15.35 -2.81 -6.27
N ARG A 98 -14.95 -3.04 -5.02
CA ARG A 98 -14.50 -4.37 -4.57
C ARG A 98 -15.68 -5.33 -4.62
N SER A 99 -15.43 -6.52 -5.12
CA SER A 99 -16.41 -7.61 -5.15
C SER A 99 -15.88 -8.85 -4.43
N LEU A 100 -16.80 -9.57 -3.78
CA LEU A 100 -16.49 -10.84 -3.16
C LEU A 100 -16.26 -11.88 -4.26
N LYS A 101 -15.08 -12.50 -4.25
CA LYS A 101 -14.71 -13.54 -5.21
C LYS A 101 -15.26 -14.92 -4.79
N PRO A 102 -15.25 -15.92 -5.68
CA PRO A 102 -15.63 -17.28 -5.34
C PRO A 102 -14.85 -17.85 -4.15
N ALA A 103 -15.45 -18.81 -3.46
CA ALA A 103 -14.81 -19.51 -2.34
C ALA A 103 -13.55 -20.24 -2.78
N CYS A 104 -12.62 -20.43 -1.84
CA CYS A 104 -11.40 -21.18 -2.10
C CYS A 104 -11.73 -22.64 -2.42
N LYS A 105 -11.33 -23.11 -3.60
CA LYS A 105 -11.46 -24.51 -4.05
C LYS A 105 -10.09 -25.19 -4.22
N SER A 106 -9.02 -24.58 -3.72
CA SER A 106 -7.67 -25.12 -3.90
C SER A 106 -7.47 -26.40 -3.08
N ALA A 107 -7.06 -27.48 -3.74
CA ALA A 107 -6.70 -28.74 -3.08
C ALA A 107 -5.62 -28.54 -1.99
N ARG A 108 -4.71 -27.56 -2.16
CA ARG A 108 -3.70 -27.22 -1.15
C ARG A 108 -4.32 -26.73 0.16
N CYS A 109 -5.38 -25.92 0.09
CA CYS A 109 -6.06 -25.44 1.29
C CYS A 109 -6.90 -26.54 1.94
N LEU A 110 -7.54 -27.39 1.13
CA LEU A 110 -8.33 -28.51 1.65
C LEU A 110 -7.49 -29.54 2.41
N LYS A 111 -6.25 -29.79 1.98
CA LYS A 111 -5.33 -30.75 2.61
C LYS A 111 -4.50 -30.16 3.76
N SER A 112 -4.64 -28.87 4.07
CA SER A 112 -3.76 -28.18 5.03
C SER A 112 -4.45 -28.03 6.37
N ASP A 113 -3.80 -28.48 7.44
CA ASP A 113 -4.29 -28.31 8.82
C ASP A 113 -4.26 -26.84 9.29
N LEU A 114 -3.39 -26.03 8.68
CA LEU A 114 -3.22 -24.61 8.99
C LEU A 114 -4.23 -23.72 8.26
N ARG A 115 -4.81 -24.18 7.14
CA ARG A 115 -5.67 -23.35 6.28
C ARG A 115 -7.09 -23.91 6.25
N LYS A 116 -7.92 -23.46 7.18
CA LYS A 116 -9.30 -23.91 7.33
C LYS A 116 -10.31 -23.15 6.46
N CYS A 117 -9.93 -22.84 5.21
CA CYS A 117 -10.77 -22.02 4.30
C CYS A 117 -12.15 -22.63 4.05
N HIS A 118 -12.27 -23.96 4.09
CA HIS A 118 -13.52 -24.68 3.87
C HIS A 118 -14.51 -24.58 5.04
N LEU A 119 -14.06 -24.16 6.23
CA LEU A 119 -14.94 -23.95 7.38
C LEU A 119 -15.68 -22.61 7.33
N VAL A 120 -15.19 -21.65 6.54
CA VAL A 120 -15.83 -20.33 6.40
C VAL A 120 -16.94 -20.43 5.37
N THR A 121 -18.18 -20.41 5.86
CA THR A 121 -19.39 -20.48 5.02
C THR A 121 -19.53 -19.24 4.14
N GLU A 122 -20.25 -19.34 3.02
CA GLU A 122 -20.45 -18.19 2.12
C GLU A 122 -21.10 -16.99 2.84
N THR A 123 -22.03 -17.26 3.75
CA THR A 123 -22.67 -16.23 4.59
C THR A 123 -21.64 -15.50 5.45
N GLN A 124 -20.74 -16.22 6.13
CA GLN A 124 -19.67 -15.61 6.93
C GLN A 124 -18.70 -14.82 6.05
N ARG A 125 -18.34 -15.36 4.87
CA ARG A 125 -17.48 -14.65 3.90
C ARG A 125 -18.09 -13.31 3.49
N LYS A 126 -19.40 -13.30 3.20
CA LYS A 126 -20.14 -12.08 2.86
C LYS A 126 -20.20 -11.09 4.03
N GLN A 127 -20.52 -11.55 5.23
CA GLN A 127 -20.54 -10.70 6.43
C GLN A 127 -19.20 -10.05 6.71
N ILE A 128 -18.11 -10.84 6.67
CA ILE A 128 -16.74 -10.35 6.84
C ILE A 128 -16.39 -9.33 5.76
N PHE A 129 -16.73 -9.62 4.50
CA PHE A 129 -16.47 -8.74 3.37
C PHE A 129 -17.20 -7.40 3.49
N ASP A 130 -18.51 -7.41 3.75
CA ASP A 130 -19.34 -6.22 3.86
C ASP A 130 -18.90 -5.37 5.07
N ALA A 131 -18.64 -6.00 6.22
CA ALA A 131 -18.12 -5.32 7.39
C ALA A 131 -16.76 -4.68 7.12
N PHE A 132 -15.80 -5.45 6.58
CA PHE A 132 -14.44 -4.99 6.30
C PHE A 132 -14.41 -3.79 5.35
N TRP A 133 -15.18 -3.82 4.27
CA TRP A 133 -15.17 -2.73 3.29
C TRP A 133 -15.94 -1.49 3.77
N ARG A 134 -16.94 -1.62 4.64
CA ARG A 134 -17.65 -0.45 5.20
C ARG A 134 -16.79 0.43 6.12
N MET A 135 -15.71 -0.09 6.71
CA MET A 135 -14.82 0.66 7.61
C MET A 135 -14.06 1.79 6.89
N ALA A 136 -13.86 2.89 7.59
CA ALA A 136 -13.32 4.13 7.02
C ALA A 136 -11.79 4.27 7.19
N SER A 137 -11.15 3.41 7.99
CA SER A 137 -9.70 3.45 8.20
C SER A 137 -9.04 2.08 8.05
N TRP A 138 -7.74 2.08 7.76
CA TRP A 138 -6.96 0.84 7.71
C TRP A 138 -6.72 0.24 9.09
N ASP A 139 -6.67 1.05 10.14
CA ASP A 139 -6.43 0.56 11.49
C ASP A 139 -7.68 -0.14 12.06
N GLU A 140 -8.89 0.39 11.83
CA GLU A 140 -10.14 -0.33 12.08
C GLU A 140 -10.16 -1.69 11.38
N LYS A 141 -9.79 -1.72 10.09
CA LYS A 141 -9.74 -2.96 9.30
C LYS A 141 -8.79 -3.99 9.89
N LYS A 142 -7.60 -3.57 10.33
CA LYS A 142 -6.63 -4.46 10.99
C LYS A 142 -7.19 -5.02 12.28
N MET A 143 -7.74 -4.16 13.14
CA MET A 143 -8.34 -4.55 14.41
C MET A 143 -9.50 -5.52 14.22
N PHE A 144 -10.37 -5.26 13.24
CA PHE A 144 -11.46 -6.17 12.90
C PHE A 144 -10.94 -7.55 12.51
N ILE A 145 -9.97 -7.64 11.59
CA ILE A 145 -9.43 -8.94 11.16
C ILE A 145 -8.77 -9.67 12.33
N SER A 146 -8.02 -8.97 13.18
CA SER A 146 -7.40 -9.56 14.37
C SER A 146 -8.45 -10.09 15.37
N SER A 147 -9.64 -9.50 15.42
CA SER A 147 -10.73 -9.95 16.30
C SER A 147 -11.47 -11.21 15.83
N LEU A 148 -11.22 -11.67 14.58
CA LEU A 148 -11.89 -12.84 14.00
C LEU A 148 -11.13 -14.16 14.23
N VAL A 149 -9.95 -14.11 14.86
CA VAL A 149 -9.01 -15.24 15.01
C VAL A 149 -8.86 -15.63 16.46
#